data_AF-A9FFD6-F1
#
_entry.id   AF-A9FFD6-F1
#
_cell.length_a   1.000
_cell.length_b   1.000
_cell.length_c   1.000
_cell.angle_alpha   90.00
_cell.angle_beta   90.00
_cell.angle_gamma   90.00
#
_symmetry.space_group_name_H-M   'P 1'
#
loop_
_entity.id
_entity.type
_entity.pdbx_description
1 polymer ?
#
loop_
_entity_poly.entity_id
_entity_poly.type
_entity_poly.pdbx_seq_one_letter_code
_entity_poly.pdbx_strand_id
1 'polypeptide(L)'
;MKCESGVAWAALIALGILGVSVVGCGSETSEPEDDAGQPTSSGSAGSTASVGAAGTGGSGAGSGAGNSSGGTGGSGSGEGGSGSGEGGSDEGTGGSSSGEGGSDEGNGGSSSGAGGSGSGAGGGDPGAVDFRLYGYATTGDGTTGGKGGQVVSVSSLDALRREAARDGAVIIQITGKISGSGDDVDVTSDKTIVGVGSSGELEGIGLNLRRASNIIVRNLKIHHVLASSGNGDGIHMDESHNVWIDHCELWAESPAVNSDKDKYDGLIDATHESSNITISWSYLHDHWKGMLVGSSDNDDSDRRITFHHNRFRNVNSRVPSYRGGNGHVFNNYFEDVPTSGVNSRVGACLRVEGNHFYKVKNPITTLDSPAGGTHRIDNVFEQTTGTQASGQDCSWTAPYEYPLDRAAAVKALVLEHAGVGKTDPLANLP
;
A
#
# COMPACT_ATOMS: atom_id res chain seq x y z
N MET A 1 -60.67 10.19 19.50
CA MET A 1 -60.77 9.54 18.17
C MET A 1 -59.89 10.33 17.21
N LYS A 2 -59.11 9.63 16.38
CA LYS A 2 -58.34 10.08 15.20
C LYS A 2 -57.67 11.47 15.20
N CYS A 3 -56.35 11.46 15.28
CA CYS A 3 -55.51 12.41 14.54
C CYS A 3 -55.17 11.80 13.18
N GLU A 4 -55.35 12.54 12.08
CA GLU A 4 -54.69 12.29 10.79
C GLU A 4 -54.38 13.66 10.17
N SER A 5 -53.11 13.94 9.85
CA SER A 5 -52.70 15.15 9.13
C SER A 5 -51.55 14.83 8.18
N GLY A 6 -51.90 14.47 6.94
CA GLY A 6 -50.93 14.43 5.84
C GLY A 6 -50.72 15.82 5.27
N VAL A 7 -49.47 16.16 4.94
CA VAL A 7 -49.13 17.40 4.23
C VAL A 7 -48.29 17.04 3.02
N ALA A 8 -48.83 17.30 1.83
CA ALA A 8 -48.07 17.30 0.58
C ALA A 8 -47.78 18.75 0.21
N TRP A 9 -46.54 19.05 -0.20
CA TRP A 9 -46.18 20.34 -0.78
C TRP A 9 -45.87 20.17 -2.27
N ALA A 10 -46.59 20.93 -3.10
CA ALA A 10 -46.38 21.02 -4.53
C ALA A 10 -45.35 22.12 -4.84
N ALA A 11 -44.56 21.91 -5.89
CA ALA A 11 -43.63 22.90 -6.42
C ALA A 11 -44.36 23.88 -7.37
N LEU A 12 -43.89 25.13 -7.45
CA LEU A 12 -44.16 26.00 -8.59
C LEU A 12 -43.04 27.01 -8.82
N ILE A 13 -42.69 27.20 -10.09
CA ILE A 13 -41.55 27.99 -10.59
C ILE A 13 -42.09 29.30 -11.19
N ALA A 14 -41.38 30.41 -11.03
CA ALA A 14 -41.51 31.60 -11.89
C ALA A 14 -40.20 32.40 -11.98
N LEU A 15 -39.88 32.90 -13.18
CA LEU A 15 -38.67 33.68 -13.50
C LEU A 15 -38.83 35.18 -13.21
N GLY A 16 -37.70 35.89 -13.08
CA GLY A 16 -37.64 37.36 -13.22
C GLY A 16 -36.22 37.93 -13.14
N ILE A 17 -35.69 38.43 -14.27
CA ILE A 17 -34.39 39.13 -14.34
C ILE A 17 -34.62 40.64 -14.28
N LEU A 18 -33.87 41.36 -13.43
CA LEU A 18 -33.43 42.74 -13.68
C LEU A 18 -32.38 43.17 -12.65
N GLY A 19 -31.26 43.74 -13.12
CA GLY A 19 -30.21 44.28 -12.26
C GLY A 19 -30.13 45.80 -12.34
N VAL A 20 -29.95 46.47 -11.20
CA VAL A 20 -29.52 47.88 -11.09
C VAL A 20 -28.63 47.99 -9.85
N SER A 21 -27.46 48.62 -10.00
CA SER A 21 -26.52 48.88 -8.90
C SER A 21 -26.97 50.05 -8.03
N VAL A 22 -26.76 49.97 -6.72
CA VAL A 22 -26.82 51.13 -5.81
C VAL A 22 -25.56 51.16 -4.93
N VAL A 23 -24.89 52.31 -4.92
CA VAL A 23 -23.73 52.62 -4.09
C VAL A 23 -24.22 53.14 -2.73
N GLY A 24 -23.59 52.68 -1.63
CA GLY A 24 -23.86 53.16 -0.27
C GLY A 24 -22.59 53.67 0.41
N CYS A 25 -22.68 54.82 1.08
CA CYS A 25 -21.54 55.52 1.69
C CYS A 25 -21.01 54.85 2.97
N GLY A 26 -19.70 55.03 3.19
CA GLY A 26 -19.02 54.94 4.49
C GLY A 26 -17.74 55.78 4.43
N SER A 27 -17.48 56.63 5.42
CA SER A 27 -16.47 57.70 5.38
C SER A 27 -15.69 57.79 6.68
N GLU A 28 -14.35 57.94 6.60
CA GLU A 28 -13.42 58.57 7.57
C GLU A 28 -11.99 58.44 7.00
N THR A 29 -11.41 59.48 6.37
CA THR A 29 -10.45 60.46 6.94
C THR A 29 -9.21 59.83 7.57
N SER A 30 -8.05 59.68 6.90
CA SER A 30 -7.08 60.68 6.37
C SER A 30 -6.17 61.35 7.41
N GLU A 31 -4.89 60.93 7.42
CA GLU A 31 -3.72 61.64 8.00
C GLU A 31 -3.38 62.89 7.13
N PRO A 32 -2.47 63.82 7.53
CA PRO A 32 -1.02 63.57 7.35
C PRO A 32 -0.03 64.25 8.35
N GLU A 33 1.19 63.67 8.44
CA GLU A 33 2.56 64.27 8.40
C GLU A 33 2.91 65.51 9.30
N ASP A 34 4.15 65.73 9.77
CA ASP A 34 5.44 65.57 9.08
C ASP A 34 6.69 65.60 10.02
N ASP A 35 7.86 65.35 9.40
CA ASP A 35 9.24 65.82 9.71
C ASP A 35 10.31 64.83 10.23
N ALA A 36 11.56 65.08 9.78
CA ALA A 36 12.58 64.07 9.51
C ALA A 36 13.93 64.25 10.27
N GLY A 37 14.80 63.22 10.22
CA GLY A 37 16.18 63.35 10.72
C GLY A 37 17.02 62.05 10.75
N GLN A 38 17.87 61.85 9.73
CA GLN A 38 18.97 60.88 9.69
C GLN A 38 20.32 61.58 10.01
N PRO A 39 21.50 60.91 10.07
CA PRO A 39 21.85 59.54 10.53
C PRO A 39 23.08 59.55 11.50
N THR A 40 23.65 58.41 11.94
CA THR A 40 25.14 58.16 11.99
C THR A 40 25.60 56.81 12.59
N SER A 41 26.71 56.31 12.01
CA SER A 41 27.85 55.52 12.56
C SER A 41 27.70 54.32 13.52
N SER A 42 28.25 53.20 13.03
CA SER A 42 29.09 52.18 13.69
C SER A 42 29.87 52.52 14.97
N GLY A 43 30.00 51.53 15.87
CA GLY A 43 31.33 51.07 16.34
C GLY A 43 31.70 51.14 17.83
N SER A 44 31.90 49.96 18.43
CA SER A 44 32.94 49.59 19.43
C SER A 44 33.08 50.33 20.78
N ALA A 45 32.82 49.60 21.88
CA ALA A 45 33.68 49.46 23.08
C ALA A 45 33.05 48.40 24.03
N GLY A 46 33.75 47.67 24.90
CA GLY A 46 35.20 47.65 25.16
C GLY A 46 35.52 47.64 26.66
N SER A 47 35.67 46.43 27.25
CA SER A 47 36.59 46.07 28.36
C SER A 47 36.41 46.75 29.74
N THR A 48 36.20 46.01 30.83
CA THR A 48 37.22 45.58 31.83
C THR A 48 36.55 44.84 33.00
N ALA A 49 37.17 44.01 33.88
CA ALA A 49 38.52 43.42 33.96
C ALA A 49 38.54 42.13 34.86
N SER A 50 39.59 41.94 35.67
CA SER A 50 40.12 40.76 36.38
C SER A 50 40.09 40.94 37.93
N VAL A 51 40.56 40.06 38.86
CA VAL A 51 41.72 39.11 38.91
C VAL A 51 41.60 38.06 40.04
N GLY A 52 42.36 36.93 39.96
CA GLY A 52 42.78 36.05 41.09
C GLY A 52 42.28 34.58 40.99
N ALA A 53 43.04 33.50 40.75
CA ALA A 53 44.36 32.97 41.23
C ALA A 53 44.30 32.29 42.63
N ALA A 54 44.90 31.10 42.93
CA ALA A 54 45.61 30.07 42.16
C ALA A 54 45.89 28.74 42.96
N GLY A 55 46.20 27.63 42.25
CA GLY A 55 47.03 26.47 42.72
C GLY A 55 46.38 25.29 43.47
N THR A 56 46.93 24.05 43.55
CA THR A 56 48.06 23.37 42.84
C THR A 56 48.17 21.85 43.19
N GLY A 57 48.63 20.98 42.26
CA GLY A 57 49.11 19.58 42.48
C GLY A 57 48.03 18.47 42.58
N GLY A 58 48.21 17.18 42.22
CA GLY A 58 49.31 16.39 41.61
C GLY A 58 49.27 14.91 42.08
N SER A 59 49.77 13.85 41.41
CA SER A 59 50.35 13.66 40.05
C SER A 59 50.56 12.16 39.71
N GLY A 60 50.18 11.68 38.50
CA GLY A 60 50.69 10.43 37.85
C GLY A 60 49.81 9.16 37.90
N ALA A 61 50.02 8.13 37.06
CA ALA A 61 50.80 8.04 35.80
C ALA A 61 50.51 6.72 35.02
N GLY A 62 50.70 6.74 33.69
CA GLY A 62 50.94 5.56 32.83
C GLY A 62 49.76 5.09 31.94
N SER A 63 49.94 4.57 30.71
CA SER A 63 50.90 4.82 29.60
C SER A 63 50.70 3.74 28.54
N GLY A 64 50.60 4.09 27.25
CA GLY A 64 50.60 3.09 26.17
C GLY A 64 49.99 3.55 24.85
N ALA A 65 50.82 4.09 23.96
CA ALA A 65 50.47 4.38 22.57
C ALA A 65 51.63 4.01 21.64
N GLY A 66 51.30 3.51 20.44
CA GLY A 66 52.26 3.19 19.38
C GLY A 66 51.57 3.36 18.03
N ASN A 67 52.22 4.06 17.11
CA ASN A 67 51.66 4.56 15.84
C ASN A 67 52.50 4.08 14.63
N SER A 68 52.08 4.43 13.41
CA SER A 68 52.83 4.40 12.13
C SER A 68 52.94 3.04 11.43
N SER A 69 53.10 2.94 10.11
CA SER A 69 52.79 3.84 8.97
C SER A 69 52.99 3.04 7.65
N GLY A 70 52.42 3.52 6.53
CA GLY A 70 52.30 2.77 5.27
C GLY A 70 53.56 2.34 4.51
N GLY A 71 53.34 1.66 3.38
CA GLY A 71 54.38 1.21 2.45
C GLY A 71 53.80 0.44 1.26
N THR A 72 54.06 0.92 0.05
CA THR A 72 53.54 0.38 -1.23
C THR A 72 54.54 -0.51 -1.98
N GLY A 73 54.01 -1.51 -2.71
CA GLY A 73 54.58 -1.96 -4.00
C GLY A 73 55.44 -3.23 -3.99
N GLY A 74 55.38 -3.99 -5.10
CA GLY A 74 56.30 -5.10 -5.38
C GLY A 74 55.69 -6.25 -6.19
N SER A 75 55.88 -6.23 -7.51
CA SER A 75 55.42 -7.27 -8.45
C SER A 75 56.13 -8.62 -8.30
N GLY A 76 55.50 -9.71 -8.73
CA GLY A 76 56.12 -11.04 -8.86
C GLY A 76 55.42 -11.90 -9.90
N SER A 77 56.04 -12.06 -11.08
CA SER A 77 55.54 -12.78 -12.25
C SER A 77 55.86 -14.28 -12.23
N GLY A 78 55.03 -15.10 -12.90
CA GLY A 78 55.32 -16.51 -13.20
C GLY A 78 54.46 -17.01 -14.37
N GLU A 79 55.09 -17.24 -15.52
CA GLU A 79 54.44 -17.62 -16.78
C GLU A 79 54.38 -19.15 -16.99
N GLY A 80 53.55 -19.58 -17.97
CA GLY A 80 53.93 -20.65 -18.90
C GLY A 80 53.05 -21.90 -18.90
N GLY A 81 52.50 -22.27 -20.08
CA GLY A 81 51.81 -23.56 -20.26
C GLY A 81 50.87 -23.68 -21.47
N SER A 82 51.36 -23.40 -22.69
CA SER A 82 50.56 -23.49 -23.93
C SER A 82 50.26 -24.94 -24.35
N GLY A 83 49.12 -25.18 -25.01
CA GLY A 83 48.79 -26.46 -25.67
C GLY A 83 47.71 -26.30 -26.75
N SER A 84 48.10 -26.43 -28.01
CA SER A 84 47.27 -26.24 -29.21
C SER A 84 46.82 -27.57 -29.85
N GLY A 85 45.69 -27.55 -30.57
CA GLY A 85 45.24 -28.68 -31.41
C GLY A 85 44.04 -28.30 -32.29
N GLU A 86 44.18 -28.46 -33.61
CA GLU A 86 43.22 -28.00 -34.65
C GLU A 86 42.48 -29.16 -35.33
N GLY A 87 41.38 -28.82 -36.04
CA GLY A 87 40.80 -29.62 -37.14
C GLY A 87 39.79 -30.71 -36.75
N GLY A 88 38.71 -30.97 -37.51
CA GLY A 88 38.25 -30.36 -38.76
C GLY A 88 36.91 -30.95 -39.25
N SER A 89 36.47 -30.49 -40.42
CA SER A 89 35.43 -30.94 -41.37
C SER A 89 35.05 -32.45 -41.40
N ASP A 90 33.92 -32.90 -41.98
CA ASP A 90 33.03 -32.31 -43.01
C ASP A 90 31.61 -32.96 -43.08
N GLU A 91 30.74 -32.40 -43.94
CA GLU A 91 29.61 -32.98 -44.74
C GLU A 91 28.86 -34.29 -44.32
N GLY A 92 27.56 -34.48 -44.57
CA GLY A 92 26.53 -33.67 -45.25
C GLY A 92 25.30 -34.49 -45.71
N THR A 93 24.27 -33.81 -46.27
CA THR A 93 23.06 -34.36 -46.97
C THR A 93 21.99 -35.10 -46.12
N GLY A 94 20.67 -35.04 -46.42
CA GLY A 94 19.91 -34.27 -47.42
C GLY A 94 18.42 -34.68 -47.49
N GLY A 95 17.59 -33.95 -48.27
CA GLY A 95 16.18 -34.29 -48.61
C GLY A 95 15.12 -33.57 -47.73
N SER A 96 14.38 -32.54 -48.16
CA SER A 96 13.50 -32.33 -49.34
C SER A 96 12.07 -32.86 -49.20
N SER A 97 11.10 -31.95 -48.97
CA SER A 97 9.89 -31.87 -49.81
C SER A 97 9.16 -30.52 -49.64
N SER A 98 8.86 -29.88 -50.77
CA SER A 98 7.87 -28.81 -50.91
C SER A 98 6.70 -29.34 -51.74
N GLY A 99 5.48 -28.84 -51.51
CA GLY A 99 4.29 -29.23 -52.26
C GLY A 99 3.10 -28.33 -51.90
N GLU A 100 2.41 -27.82 -52.92
CA GLU A 100 1.49 -26.68 -52.83
C GLU A 100 0.00 -27.08 -52.84
N GLY A 101 -0.85 -26.16 -52.38
CA GLY A 101 -2.14 -25.88 -53.04
C GLY A 101 -3.39 -26.57 -52.50
N GLY A 102 -4.49 -25.79 -52.44
CA GLY A 102 -5.85 -26.30 -52.18
C GLY A 102 -6.74 -25.26 -51.49
N SER A 103 -7.82 -24.84 -52.15
CA SER A 103 -8.77 -23.83 -51.67
C SER A 103 -10.06 -24.43 -51.08
N ASP A 104 -10.86 -23.52 -50.52
CA ASP A 104 -12.33 -23.54 -50.41
C ASP A 104 -13.05 -24.07 -49.13
N GLU A 105 -13.85 -23.15 -48.61
CA GLU A 105 -15.22 -23.29 -48.09
C GLU A 105 -15.55 -24.32 -46.99
N GLY A 106 -15.51 -23.82 -45.74
CA GLY A 106 -16.70 -23.69 -44.88
C GLY A 106 -17.61 -24.90 -44.63
N ASN A 107 -17.58 -25.40 -43.39
CA ASN A 107 -18.82 -25.69 -42.64
C ASN A 107 -18.59 -25.53 -41.13
N GLY A 108 -19.65 -25.17 -40.40
CA GLY A 108 -19.60 -24.99 -38.94
C GLY A 108 -19.56 -26.30 -38.16
N GLY A 109 -18.87 -26.28 -37.02
CA GLY A 109 -18.85 -27.38 -36.06
C GLY A 109 -18.55 -26.86 -34.66
N SER A 110 -19.58 -26.70 -33.83
CA SER A 110 -19.41 -26.33 -32.43
C SER A 110 -18.73 -27.46 -31.66
N SER A 111 -17.59 -27.19 -31.02
CA SER A 111 -16.99 -28.08 -30.03
C SER A 111 -16.74 -27.31 -28.72
N SER A 112 -17.58 -27.61 -27.72
CA SER A 112 -17.45 -27.13 -26.36
C SER A 112 -16.21 -27.75 -25.68
N GLY A 113 -15.15 -26.95 -25.48
CA GLY A 113 -14.06 -27.28 -24.56
C GLY A 113 -14.42 -26.87 -23.14
N ALA A 114 -14.31 -27.80 -22.18
CA ALA A 114 -14.84 -27.62 -20.84
C ALA A 114 -14.06 -26.55 -20.03
N GLY A 115 -14.78 -25.56 -19.51
CA GLY A 115 -14.30 -24.72 -18.42
C GLY A 115 -14.34 -25.49 -17.09
N GLY A 116 -13.28 -25.40 -16.30
CA GLY A 116 -13.23 -26.00 -14.97
C GLY A 116 -14.09 -25.21 -13.99
N SER A 117 -15.28 -25.71 -13.65
CA SER A 117 -16.08 -25.14 -12.55
C SER A 117 -15.45 -25.47 -11.20
N GLY A 118 -14.74 -24.49 -10.61
CA GLY A 118 -14.45 -24.48 -9.18
C GLY A 118 -15.74 -24.24 -8.40
N SER A 119 -16.43 -25.32 -8.00
CA SER A 119 -17.69 -25.24 -7.25
C SER A 119 -17.44 -25.01 -5.75
N GLY A 120 -17.09 -23.77 -5.40
CA GLY A 120 -17.08 -23.30 -4.00
C GLY A 120 -18.50 -23.10 -3.49
N ALA A 121 -19.02 -24.03 -2.69
CA ALA A 121 -20.38 -23.99 -2.14
C ALA A 121 -20.49 -23.02 -0.94
N GLY A 122 -20.42 -21.72 -1.20
CA GLY A 122 -20.80 -20.69 -0.23
C GLY A 122 -22.32 -20.63 -0.07
N GLY A 123 -22.85 -21.13 1.04
CA GLY A 123 -24.28 -21.06 1.38
C GLY A 123 -24.73 -19.66 1.79
N GLY A 124 -24.80 -18.73 0.82
CA GLY A 124 -25.40 -17.40 0.95
C GLY A 124 -26.69 -17.28 0.15
N ASP A 125 -27.54 -16.32 0.54
CA ASP A 125 -28.71 -15.90 -0.25
C ASP A 125 -28.25 -15.46 -1.66
N PRO A 126 -28.87 -15.92 -2.78
CA PRO A 126 -28.48 -15.52 -4.13
C PRO A 126 -28.67 -14.01 -4.36
N GLY A 127 -27.63 -13.25 -4.02
CA GLY A 127 -27.60 -11.78 -4.03
C GLY A 127 -26.77 -11.15 -2.91
N ALA A 128 -26.39 -11.90 -1.87
CA ALA A 128 -25.56 -11.40 -0.78
C ALA A 128 -24.05 -11.59 -1.06
N VAL A 129 -23.27 -10.51 -0.95
CA VAL A 129 -21.81 -10.54 -1.06
C VAL A 129 -21.19 -11.11 0.21
N ASP A 130 -20.13 -11.92 0.06
CA ASP A 130 -19.44 -12.58 1.18
C ASP A 130 -18.24 -11.76 1.68
N PHE A 131 -18.36 -11.25 2.91
CA PHE A 131 -17.33 -10.46 3.59
C PHE A 131 -16.54 -11.24 4.66
N ARG A 132 -16.54 -12.59 4.59
CA ARG A 132 -15.69 -13.42 5.44
C ARG A 132 -14.21 -13.26 5.07
N LEU A 133 -13.34 -13.54 6.04
CA LEU A 133 -11.90 -13.62 5.82
C LEU A 133 -11.57 -14.80 4.89
N TYR A 134 -10.91 -14.51 3.77
CA TYR A 134 -10.30 -15.47 2.86
C TYR A 134 -8.80 -15.19 2.71
N GLY A 135 -8.08 -16.09 2.04
CA GLY A 135 -6.66 -15.86 1.77
C GLY A 135 -5.73 -16.32 2.89
N TYR A 136 -4.47 -15.93 2.77
CA TYR A 136 -3.38 -16.41 3.61
C TYR A 136 -3.55 -16.13 5.12
N ALA A 137 -4.31 -15.12 5.53
CA ALA A 137 -4.64 -14.88 6.94
C ALA A 137 -5.58 -15.96 7.56
N THR A 138 -6.11 -16.89 6.77
CA THR A 138 -6.77 -18.12 7.27
C THR A 138 -5.79 -19.27 7.54
N THR A 139 -4.51 -19.14 7.18
CA THR A 139 -3.52 -20.23 7.26
C THR A 139 -2.68 -20.16 8.53
N GLY A 140 -1.96 -21.24 8.85
CA GLY A 140 -1.24 -21.35 10.12
C GLY A 140 -2.21 -21.38 11.30
N ASP A 141 -1.97 -20.55 12.31
CA ASP A 141 -2.88 -20.38 13.45
C ASP A 141 -4.15 -19.58 13.11
N GLY A 142 -4.20 -18.97 11.91
CA GLY A 142 -5.28 -18.11 11.47
C GLY A 142 -5.31 -16.74 12.16
N THR A 143 -6.28 -15.92 11.80
CA THR A 143 -6.48 -14.57 12.34
C THR A 143 -7.85 -14.48 13.00
N THR A 144 -7.88 -14.06 14.26
CA THR A 144 -9.07 -13.82 15.11
C THR A 144 -9.06 -12.44 15.79
N GLY A 145 -7.92 -11.75 15.79
CA GLY A 145 -7.75 -10.44 16.40
C GLY A 145 -7.96 -10.46 17.92
N GLY A 146 -8.65 -9.45 18.43
CA GLY A 146 -8.99 -9.29 19.86
C GLY A 146 -10.14 -10.16 20.36
N LYS A 147 -10.42 -11.30 19.72
CA LYS A 147 -11.54 -12.19 20.07
C LYS A 147 -11.49 -12.64 21.54
N GLY A 148 -12.62 -12.55 22.23
CA GLY A 148 -12.71 -12.83 23.68
C GLY A 148 -12.07 -11.77 24.58
N GLY A 149 -11.46 -10.74 24.00
CA GLY A 149 -10.88 -9.59 24.68
C GLY A 149 -11.90 -8.57 25.17
N GLN A 150 -11.41 -7.53 25.83
CA GLN A 150 -12.24 -6.40 26.22
C GLN A 150 -12.57 -5.54 24.98
N VAL A 151 -13.83 -5.15 24.82
CA VAL A 151 -14.23 -4.09 23.89
C VAL A 151 -14.03 -2.73 24.56
N VAL A 152 -13.28 -1.85 23.91
CA VAL A 152 -12.98 -0.48 24.37
C VAL A 152 -13.27 0.52 23.27
N SER A 153 -13.77 1.71 23.62
CA SER A 153 -13.99 2.80 22.67
C SER A 153 -12.95 3.89 22.90
N VAL A 154 -12.31 4.37 21.83
CA VAL A 154 -11.27 5.39 21.88
C VAL A 154 -11.55 6.53 20.88
N SER A 155 -11.20 7.75 21.28
CA SER A 155 -11.39 8.98 20.51
C SER A 155 -10.25 9.99 20.73
N SER A 156 -9.08 9.50 21.14
CA SER A 156 -7.86 10.30 21.31
C SER A 156 -6.62 9.44 21.10
N LEU A 157 -5.52 10.07 20.68
CA LEU A 157 -4.27 9.38 20.36
C LEU A 157 -3.68 8.65 21.58
N ASP A 158 -3.72 9.27 22.77
CA ASP A 158 -3.25 8.64 24.01
C ASP A 158 -4.08 7.41 24.41
N ALA A 159 -5.39 7.42 24.16
CA ALA A 159 -6.24 6.27 24.40
C ALA A 159 -5.96 5.16 23.39
N LEU A 160 -5.81 5.50 22.10
CA LEU A 160 -5.45 4.55 21.06
C LEU A 160 -4.09 3.89 21.36
N ARG A 161 -3.04 4.67 21.63
CA ARG A 161 -1.70 4.18 22.00
C ARG A 161 -1.75 3.21 23.18
N ARG A 162 -2.48 3.57 24.25
CA ARG A 162 -2.57 2.74 25.46
C ARG A 162 -3.26 1.40 25.20
N GLU A 163 -4.39 1.39 24.49
CA GLU A 163 -5.12 0.13 24.25
C GLU A 163 -4.47 -0.72 23.13
N ALA A 164 -3.81 -0.10 22.14
CA ALA A 164 -3.08 -0.81 21.08
C ALA A 164 -1.82 -1.51 21.59
N ALA A 165 -1.13 -0.92 22.57
CA ALA A 165 0.03 -1.51 23.22
C ALA A 165 -0.30 -2.49 24.35
N ARG A 166 -1.59 -2.65 24.73
CA ARG A 166 -2.02 -3.43 25.89
C ARG A 166 -1.78 -4.94 25.69
N ASP A 167 -1.37 -5.63 26.76
CA ASP A 167 -1.19 -7.09 26.72
C ASP A 167 -2.52 -7.85 26.50
N GLY A 168 -2.46 -8.86 25.63
CA GLY A 168 -3.57 -9.78 25.34
C GLY A 168 -4.70 -9.18 24.47
N ALA A 169 -5.79 -9.94 24.36
CA ALA A 169 -6.89 -9.67 23.45
C ALA A 169 -7.63 -8.35 23.75
N VAL A 170 -7.73 -7.45 22.77
CA VAL A 170 -8.52 -6.20 22.86
C VAL A 170 -9.21 -5.87 21.53
N ILE A 171 -10.49 -5.49 21.60
CA ILE A 171 -11.26 -4.94 20.48
C ILE A 171 -11.36 -3.42 20.68
N ILE A 172 -10.62 -2.66 19.87
CA ILE A 172 -10.49 -1.20 19.95
C ILE A 172 -11.41 -0.55 18.91
N GLN A 173 -12.42 0.17 19.38
CA GLN A 173 -13.39 0.88 18.54
C GLN A 173 -13.03 2.36 18.44
N ILE A 174 -12.59 2.80 17.26
CA ILE A 174 -12.36 4.22 16.94
C ILE A 174 -13.72 4.86 16.65
N THR A 175 -14.18 5.74 17.54
CA THR A 175 -15.55 6.32 17.47
C THR A 175 -15.63 7.65 16.69
N GLY A 176 -14.49 8.24 16.35
CA GLY A 176 -14.40 9.51 15.63
C GLY A 176 -12.99 9.77 15.11
N LYS A 177 -12.79 10.93 14.48
CA LYS A 177 -11.49 11.38 14.00
C LYS A 177 -10.49 11.54 15.15
N ILE A 178 -9.31 10.95 14.98
CA ILE A 178 -8.12 11.19 15.79
C ILE A 178 -7.07 11.75 14.82
N SER A 179 -6.50 12.92 15.14
CA SER A 179 -5.44 13.55 14.35
C SER A 179 -4.11 13.48 15.09
N GLY A 180 -3.03 13.26 14.34
CA GLY A 180 -1.63 13.35 14.74
C GLY A 180 -0.82 14.14 13.71
N SER A 181 0.51 14.14 13.85
CA SER A 181 1.43 14.89 12.96
C SER A 181 2.55 14.01 12.39
N GLY A 182 2.19 12.81 11.94
CA GLY A 182 3.13 11.73 11.61
C GLY A 182 3.40 10.82 12.81
N ASP A 183 2.39 10.57 13.63
CA ASP A 183 2.50 9.75 14.83
C ASP A 183 2.40 8.26 14.49
N ASP A 184 3.37 7.45 14.92
CA ASP A 184 3.20 6.00 14.94
C ASP A 184 2.43 5.54 16.20
N VAL A 185 1.55 4.57 16.01
CA VAL A 185 0.92 3.77 17.06
C VAL A 185 1.42 2.33 16.93
N ASP A 186 2.24 1.91 17.90
CA ASP A 186 2.65 0.51 18.02
C ASP A 186 1.44 -0.37 18.39
N VAL A 187 1.22 -1.44 17.64
CA VAL A 187 0.15 -2.42 17.83
C VAL A 187 0.74 -3.76 18.24
N THR A 188 0.43 -4.24 19.45
CA THR A 188 0.84 -5.57 19.91
C THR A 188 -0.09 -6.65 19.39
N SER A 189 0.25 -7.93 19.61
CA SER A 189 -0.57 -9.07 19.18
C SER A 189 -1.99 -9.08 19.76
N ASP A 190 -2.88 -9.87 19.15
CA ASP A 190 -4.27 -10.09 19.59
C ASP A 190 -5.13 -8.81 19.61
N LYS A 191 -5.13 -8.05 18.51
CA LYS A 191 -5.88 -6.79 18.40
C LYS A 191 -6.89 -6.82 17.28
N THR A 192 -8.07 -6.27 17.55
CA THR A 192 -9.03 -5.88 16.51
C THR A 192 -9.22 -4.38 16.61
N ILE A 193 -8.71 -3.60 15.65
CA ILE A 193 -8.88 -2.15 15.59
C ILE A 193 -9.93 -1.85 14.53
N VAL A 194 -11.06 -1.26 14.93
CA VAL A 194 -12.21 -1.03 14.06
C VAL A 194 -12.73 0.39 14.13
N GLY A 195 -13.10 0.96 12.98
CA GLY A 195 -13.86 2.20 12.94
C GLY A 195 -15.35 1.94 13.17
N VAL A 196 -16.02 2.76 13.96
CA VAL A 196 -17.47 2.64 14.18
C VAL A 196 -18.23 3.33 13.06
N GLY A 197 -19.16 2.61 12.41
CA GLY A 197 -19.99 3.14 11.32
C GLY A 197 -19.12 3.64 10.15
N SER A 198 -19.02 4.96 9.99
CA SER A 198 -18.15 5.63 9.02
C SER A 198 -17.29 6.76 9.63
N SER A 199 -17.19 6.81 10.96
CA SER A 199 -16.53 7.89 11.71
C SER A 199 -15.12 7.56 12.21
N GLY A 200 -14.69 6.29 12.16
CA GLY A 200 -13.34 5.89 12.55
C GLY A 200 -12.30 6.39 11.55
N GLU A 201 -11.50 7.38 11.97
CA GLU A 201 -10.58 8.11 11.09
C GLU A 201 -9.29 8.45 11.82
N LEU A 202 -8.16 8.10 11.21
CA LEU A 202 -6.80 8.39 11.66
C LEU A 202 -6.15 9.33 10.64
N GLU A 203 -5.99 10.60 11.01
CA GLU A 203 -5.32 11.61 10.18
C GLU A 203 -3.90 11.82 10.67
N GLY A 204 -2.90 11.63 9.81
CA GLY A 204 -1.50 11.81 10.18
C GLY A 204 -1.01 10.83 11.26
N ILE A 205 -1.63 9.65 11.36
CA ILE A 205 -1.27 8.59 12.32
C ILE A 205 -1.12 7.27 11.56
N GLY A 206 0.03 6.63 11.67
CA GLY A 206 0.31 5.29 11.14
C GLY A 206 0.09 4.19 12.18
N LEU A 207 -0.23 2.97 11.73
CA LEU A 207 -0.27 1.77 12.58
C LEU A 207 1.01 0.94 12.35
N ASN A 208 1.83 0.78 13.38
CA ASN A 208 3.08 0.02 13.33
C ASN A 208 2.90 -1.37 13.97
N LEU A 209 2.81 -2.41 13.14
CA LEU A 209 2.66 -3.81 13.55
C LEU A 209 4.03 -4.46 13.51
N ARG A 210 4.75 -4.47 14.64
CA ARG A 210 6.14 -4.93 14.70
C ARG A 210 6.32 -6.16 15.59
N ARG A 211 6.78 -7.28 15.00
CA ARG A 211 6.92 -8.59 15.67
C ARG A 211 5.62 -9.00 16.38
N ALA A 212 4.50 -8.65 15.77
CA ALA A 212 3.16 -8.82 16.31
C ALA A 212 2.40 -9.87 15.49
N SER A 213 1.35 -10.44 16.06
CA SER A 213 0.56 -11.44 15.34
C SER A 213 -0.92 -11.43 15.73
N ASN A 214 -1.76 -12.04 14.90
CA ASN A 214 -3.19 -12.16 15.14
C ASN A 214 -3.86 -10.76 15.27
N ILE A 215 -3.81 -9.98 14.19
CA ILE A 215 -4.31 -8.60 14.16
C ILE A 215 -5.37 -8.41 13.06
N ILE A 216 -6.45 -7.72 13.40
CA ILE A 216 -7.48 -7.27 12.47
C ILE A 216 -7.51 -5.74 12.48
N VAL A 217 -7.39 -5.10 11.31
CA VAL A 217 -7.60 -3.65 11.12
C VAL A 217 -8.75 -3.51 10.13
N ARG A 218 -9.88 -2.91 10.54
CA ARG A 218 -11.09 -2.97 9.72
C ARG A 218 -11.97 -1.73 9.77
N ASN A 219 -12.57 -1.37 8.65
CA ASN A 219 -13.52 -0.24 8.55
C ASN A 219 -12.92 1.10 9.04
N LEU A 220 -11.64 1.35 8.77
CA LEU A 220 -10.92 2.55 9.20
C LEU A 220 -10.47 3.39 8.01
N LYS A 221 -10.59 4.71 8.16
CA LYS A 221 -9.87 5.67 7.32
C LYS A 221 -8.50 5.92 7.92
N ILE A 222 -7.43 5.82 7.13
CA ILE A 222 -6.06 6.13 7.57
C ILE A 222 -5.40 6.97 6.48
N HIS A 223 -5.04 8.22 6.76
CA HIS A 223 -4.62 9.12 5.70
C HIS A 223 -3.57 10.15 6.09
N HIS A 224 -2.81 10.60 5.09
CA HIS A 224 -1.82 11.69 5.20
C HIS A 224 -0.71 11.44 6.25
N VAL A 225 -0.28 10.19 6.43
CA VAL A 225 0.81 9.82 7.35
C VAL A 225 2.18 10.22 6.78
N LEU A 226 2.80 11.24 7.37
CA LEU A 226 4.02 11.87 6.83
C LEU A 226 5.24 10.95 6.91
N ALA A 227 5.98 10.80 5.81
CA ALA A 227 7.23 10.04 5.75
C ALA A 227 8.37 10.63 6.59
N SER A 228 8.25 11.90 7.00
CA SER A 228 9.22 12.57 7.87
C SER A 228 9.17 12.10 9.33
N SER A 229 8.28 11.16 9.67
CA SER A 229 7.98 10.78 11.03
C SER A 229 7.61 9.30 11.11
N GLY A 230 8.15 8.58 12.10
CA GLY A 230 7.86 7.16 12.28
C GLY A 230 8.41 6.29 11.15
N ASN A 231 7.64 5.29 10.74
CA ASN A 231 7.85 4.51 9.52
C ASN A 231 7.34 5.25 8.26
N GLY A 232 6.32 6.10 8.39
CA GLY A 232 5.77 6.90 7.28
C GLY A 232 4.65 6.24 6.47
N ASP A 233 4.22 5.03 6.84
CA ASP A 233 3.16 4.26 6.20
C ASP A 233 1.81 4.41 6.91
N GLY A 234 0.71 4.20 6.18
CA GLY A 234 -0.62 4.05 6.79
C GLY A 234 -0.69 2.85 7.74
N ILE A 235 -0.22 1.68 7.27
CA ILE A 235 -0.06 0.46 8.06
C ILE A 235 1.28 -0.19 7.69
N HIS A 236 2.24 -0.20 8.62
CA HIS A 236 3.53 -0.88 8.46
C HIS A 236 3.52 -2.23 9.18
N MET A 237 4.04 -3.27 8.54
CA MET A 237 4.19 -4.61 9.11
C MET A 237 5.65 -5.08 9.02
N ASP A 238 6.32 -5.14 10.18
CA ASP A 238 7.70 -5.59 10.35
C ASP A 238 7.73 -6.92 11.12
N GLU A 239 8.11 -8.02 10.45
CA GLU A 239 8.18 -9.39 11.03
C GLU A 239 6.84 -9.86 11.66
N SER A 240 5.71 -9.43 11.09
CA SER A 240 4.37 -9.62 11.67
C SER A 240 3.49 -10.60 10.89
N HIS A 241 2.69 -11.38 11.63
CA HIS A 241 2.06 -12.59 11.10
C HIS A 241 0.54 -12.68 11.37
N ASN A 242 -0.21 -13.35 10.49
CA ASN A 242 -1.66 -13.56 10.67
C ASN A 242 -2.40 -12.21 10.85
N VAL A 243 -2.39 -11.40 9.78
CA VAL A 243 -2.97 -10.04 9.77
C VAL A 243 -4.06 -9.92 8.71
N TRP A 244 -5.21 -9.37 9.10
CA TRP A 244 -6.33 -9.07 8.20
C TRP A 244 -6.62 -7.57 8.17
N ILE A 245 -6.51 -6.96 6.99
CA ILE A 245 -6.86 -5.56 6.75
C ILE A 245 -8.10 -5.56 5.84
N ASP A 246 -9.25 -5.07 6.33
CA ASP A 246 -10.54 -5.24 5.65
C ASP A 246 -11.39 -3.96 5.61
N HIS A 247 -12.02 -3.64 4.48
CA HIS A 247 -12.91 -2.48 4.35
C HIS A 247 -12.31 -1.14 4.82
N CYS A 248 -10.98 -0.98 4.74
CA CYS A 248 -10.32 0.28 5.10
C CYS A 248 -10.28 1.25 3.92
N GLU A 249 -10.06 2.53 4.19
CA GLU A 249 -9.87 3.59 3.18
C GLU A 249 -8.52 4.28 3.47
N LEU A 250 -7.57 4.22 2.54
CA LEU A 250 -6.21 4.75 2.73
C LEU A 250 -5.77 5.66 1.58
N TRP A 251 -5.30 6.87 1.91
CA TRP A 251 -4.88 7.86 0.92
C TRP A 251 -3.94 8.94 1.49
N ALA A 252 -3.33 9.73 0.60
CA ALA A 252 -2.78 11.02 0.98
C ALA A 252 -3.01 12.06 -0.14
N GLU A 253 -1.95 12.46 -0.84
CA GLU A 253 -2.02 13.35 -1.99
C GLU A 253 -1.57 12.60 -3.26
N SER A 254 -2.34 12.74 -4.34
CA SER A 254 -1.99 12.16 -5.64
C SER A 254 -0.82 12.92 -6.31
N PRO A 255 -0.12 12.29 -7.27
CA PRO A 255 0.93 12.94 -8.08
C PRO A 255 0.52 14.26 -8.75
N ALA A 256 -0.77 14.45 -9.02
CA ALA A 256 -1.31 15.67 -9.63
C ALA A 256 -1.51 16.82 -8.63
N VAL A 257 -1.63 16.49 -7.33
CA VAL A 257 -1.73 17.46 -6.23
C VAL A 257 -0.33 17.78 -5.67
N ASN A 258 0.54 16.79 -5.59
CA ASN A 258 1.88 16.92 -5.04
C ASN A 258 2.91 16.11 -5.84
N SER A 259 3.93 16.80 -6.35
CA SER A 259 5.03 16.21 -7.11
C SER A 259 6.12 15.54 -6.27
N ASP A 260 6.17 15.82 -4.96
CA ASP A 260 7.10 15.16 -4.04
C ASP A 260 6.57 13.77 -3.65
N LYS A 261 7.14 12.76 -4.31
CA LYS A 261 6.79 11.36 -4.09
C LYS A 261 7.18 10.81 -2.72
N ASP A 262 7.98 11.54 -1.92
CA ASP A 262 8.49 11.08 -0.62
C ASP A 262 8.04 11.96 0.55
N LYS A 263 7.03 12.84 0.37
CA LYS A 263 6.31 13.47 1.50
C LYS A 263 5.55 12.45 2.35
N TYR A 264 5.07 11.39 1.71
CA TYR A 264 4.38 10.22 2.28
C TYR A 264 5.12 8.96 1.82
N ASP A 265 5.13 7.87 2.60
CA ASP A 265 5.76 6.60 2.15
C ASP A 265 4.75 5.62 1.52
N GLY A 266 4.48 4.46 2.12
CA GLY A 266 3.47 3.51 1.67
C GLY A 266 2.07 3.79 2.20
N LEU A 267 1.05 3.14 1.63
CA LEU A 267 -0.26 3.02 2.29
C LEU A 267 -0.28 1.78 3.19
N ILE A 268 0.20 0.65 2.69
CA ILE A 268 0.32 -0.61 3.43
C ILE A 268 1.60 -1.34 3.01
N ASP A 269 2.63 -1.34 3.85
CA ASP A 269 3.93 -1.95 3.54
C ASP A 269 4.23 -3.13 4.49
N ALA A 270 4.73 -4.24 3.92
CA ALA A 270 5.05 -5.49 4.62
C ALA A 270 6.50 -5.90 4.35
N THR A 271 7.34 -5.84 5.38
CA THR A 271 8.80 -6.02 5.29
C THR A 271 9.32 -7.16 6.16
N HIS A 272 10.54 -7.64 5.88
CA HIS A 272 11.15 -8.79 6.55
C HIS A 272 10.27 -10.04 6.44
N GLU A 273 10.10 -10.84 7.49
CA GLU A 273 9.36 -12.12 7.41
C GLU A 273 7.82 -11.99 7.51
N SER A 274 7.27 -10.77 7.40
CA SER A 274 5.82 -10.51 7.51
C SER A 274 4.96 -11.34 6.55
N SER A 275 4.18 -12.30 7.08
CA SER A 275 3.56 -13.38 6.29
C SER A 275 2.21 -13.82 6.85
N ASN A 276 1.46 -14.63 6.09
CA ASN A 276 0.06 -14.99 6.39
C ASN A 276 -0.88 -13.76 6.47
N ILE A 277 -0.89 -12.92 5.44
CA ILE A 277 -1.62 -11.64 5.45
C ILE A 277 -2.74 -11.65 4.40
N THR A 278 -3.89 -11.06 4.73
CA THR A 278 -4.96 -10.74 3.77
C THR A 278 -5.29 -9.25 3.84
N ILE A 279 -5.29 -8.59 2.67
CA ILE A 279 -5.81 -7.24 2.47
C ILE A 279 -7.04 -7.36 1.56
N SER A 280 -8.22 -7.03 2.09
CA SER A 280 -9.50 -7.23 1.41
C SER A 280 -10.43 -6.03 1.44
N TRP A 281 -11.29 -5.93 0.42
CA TRP A 281 -12.40 -4.96 0.34
C TRP A 281 -12.00 -3.50 0.64
N SER A 282 -10.72 -3.14 0.53
CA SER A 282 -10.21 -1.84 0.96
C SER A 282 -10.07 -0.89 -0.23
N TYR A 283 -10.21 0.42 0.01
CA TYR A 283 -10.08 1.46 -0.99
C TYR A 283 -8.78 2.23 -0.78
N LEU A 284 -7.81 2.01 -1.65
CA LEU A 284 -6.50 2.64 -1.62
C LEU A 284 -6.39 3.64 -2.78
N HIS A 285 -6.20 4.92 -2.48
CA HIS A 285 -6.28 5.94 -3.52
C HIS A 285 -5.37 7.16 -3.30
N ASP A 286 -5.25 7.97 -4.36
CA ASP A 286 -4.59 9.27 -4.36
C ASP A 286 -3.22 9.24 -3.65
N HIS A 287 -2.28 8.46 -4.22
CA HIS A 287 -0.97 8.20 -3.61
C HIS A 287 0.17 7.96 -4.61
N TRP A 288 1.42 8.04 -4.16
CA TRP A 288 2.60 7.74 -4.96
C TRP A 288 3.02 6.26 -4.90
N LYS A 289 3.10 5.70 -3.68
CA LYS A 289 3.58 4.34 -3.41
C LYS A 289 2.45 3.60 -2.72
N GLY A 290 1.82 2.64 -3.40
CA GLY A 290 0.67 1.92 -2.84
C GLY A 290 1.07 0.98 -1.69
N MET A 291 1.72 -0.13 -2.04
CA MET A 291 2.05 -1.22 -1.12
C MET A 291 3.37 -1.89 -1.52
N LEU A 292 4.34 -1.91 -0.61
CA LEU A 292 5.59 -2.66 -0.73
C LEU A 292 5.48 -4.01 -0.02
N VAL A 293 5.98 -5.06 -0.66
CA VAL A 293 6.17 -6.37 -0.04
C VAL A 293 7.62 -6.79 -0.26
N GLY A 294 8.40 -6.81 0.82
CA GLY A 294 9.86 -6.89 0.80
C GLY A 294 10.53 -5.54 0.47
N SER A 295 11.25 -4.99 1.45
CA SER A 295 11.86 -3.65 1.42
C SER A 295 12.96 -3.49 0.36
N SER A 296 13.82 -4.50 0.22
CA SER A 296 15.02 -4.50 -0.62
C SER A 296 15.16 -5.81 -1.37
N ASP A 297 16.12 -5.91 -2.30
CA ASP A 297 16.34 -7.12 -3.09
C ASP A 297 17.01 -8.26 -2.28
N ASN A 298 17.41 -8.00 -1.03
CA ASN A 298 17.81 -9.01 -0.03
C ASN A 298 16.72 -9.27 1.03
N ASP A 299 15.58 -8.58 0.92
CA ASP A 299 14.37 -8.86 1.68
C ASP A 299 13.46 -9.66 0.75
N ASP A 300 13.72 -10.96 0.64
CA ASP A 300 13.14 -11.91 -0.33
C ASP A 300 12.54 -13.18 0.30
N SER A 301 12.24 -13.13 1.60
CA SER A 301 11.59 -14.21 2.38
C SER A 301 10.28 -14.72 1.77
N ASP A 302 9.82 -15.91 2.20
CA ASP A 302 8.52 -16.48 1.78
C ASP A 302 7.32 -15.76 2.44
N ARG A 303 7.11 -14.52 2.03
CA ARG A 303 5.92 -13.75 2.37
C ARG A 303 4.74 -14.27 1.58
N ARG A 304 3.66 -14.49 2.32
CA ARG A 304 2.41 -15.09 1.86
C ARG A 304 1.29 -14.09 2.08
N ILE A 305 1.02 -13.27 1.06
CA ILE A 305 0.04 -12.17 1.14
C ILE A 305 -1.04 -12.32 0.07
N THR A 306 -2.29 -12.10 0.47
CA THR A 306 -3.48 -12.11 -0.38
C THR A 306 -4.06 -10.72 -0.52
N PHE A 307 -4.40 -10.33 -1.74
CA PHE A 307 -5.08 -9.08 -2.04
C PHE A 307 -6.36 -9.42 -2.80
N HIS A 308 -7.53 -9.14 -2.23
CA HIS A 308 -8.79 -9.36 -2.95
C HIS A 308 -9.86 -8.29 -2.79
N HIS A 309 -10.63 -8.06 -3.85
CA HIS A 309 -11.76 -7.12 -3.82
C HIS A 309 -11.39 -5.69 -3.41
N ASN A 310 -10.10 -5.33 -3.48
CA ASN A 310 -9.65 -3.97 -3.20
C ASN A 310 -9.85 -3.07 -4.42
N ARG A 311 -10.13 -1.79 -4.15
CA ARG A 311 -10.12 -0.72 -5.14
C ARG A 311 -8.81 0.04 -5.04
N PHE A 312 -8.04 0.07 -6.13
CA PHE A 312 -6.89 0.96 -6.28
C PHE A 312 -7.26 2.07 -7.25
N ARG A 313 -7.15 3.34 -6.85
CA ARG A 313 -7.50 4.48 -7.72
C ARG A 313 -6.50 5.62 -7.65
N ASN A 314 -5.98 6.09 -8.78
CA ASN A 314 -5.07 7.25 -8.80
C ASN A 314 -3.84 7.04 -7.89
N VAL A 315 -3.36 5.79 -7.82
CA VAL A 315 -2.12 5.40 -7.14
C VAL A 315 -1.05 5.24 -8.21
N ASN A 316 0.08 5.92 -8.10
CA ASN A 316 1.07 5.96 -9.18
C ASN A 316 1.67 4.58 -9.50
N SER A 317 2.11 3.85 -8.47
CA SER A 317 2.76 2.54 -8.60
C SER A 317 2.69 1.72 -7.30
N ARG A 318 3.24 0.50 -7.36
CA ARG A 318 3.28 -0.48 -6.26
C ARG A 318 1.88 -0.94 -5.85
N VAL A 319 1.14 -1.64 -6.71
CA VAL A 319 -0.19 -2.17 -6.35
C VAL A 319 -0.32 -3.68 -6.57
N PRO A 320 0.46 -4.54 -5.87
CA PRO A 320 1.62 -4.25 -5.01
C PRO A 320 2.95 -4.20 -5.79
N SER A 321 4.03 -3.80 -5.13
CA SER A 321 5.41 -4.15 -5.53
C SER A 321 5.92 -5.27 -4.63
N TYR A 322 6.04 -6.48 -5.16
CA TYR A 322 6.25 -7.71 -4.39
C TYR A 322 7.58 -8.39 -4.72
N ARG A 323 8.39 -8.66 -3.69
CA ARG A 323 9.64 -9.43 -3.74
C ARG A 323 9.50 -10.74 -2.97
N GLY A 324 10.18 -11.80 -3.39
CA GLY A 324 10.18 -13.09 -2.70
C GLY A 324 8.82 -13.79 -2.60
N GLY A 325 8.83 -15.03 -2.10
CA GLY A 325 7.62 -15.77 -1.72
C GLY A 325 6.53 -15.96 -2.78
N ASN A 326 5.30 -16.17 -2.30
CA ASN A 326 4.14 -16.49 -3.13
C ASN A 326 2.96 -15.59 -2.75
N GLY A 327 2.42 -14.85 -3.72
CA GLY A 327 1.34 -13.89 -3.50
C GLY A 327 0.11 -14.19 -4.36
N HIS A 328 -1.06 -13.82 -3.85
CA HIS A 328 -2.34 -14.02 -4.54
C HIS A 328 -3.08 -12.69 -4.69
N VAL A 329 -3.29 -12.26 -5.92
CA VAL A 329 -3.95 -11.00 -6.28
C VAL A 329 -5.19 -11.36 -7.10
N PHE A 330 -6.37 -11.36 -6.49
CA PHE A 330 -7.60 -11.77 -7.18
C PHE A 330 -8.79 -10.84 -7.01
N ASN A 331 -9.61 -10.70 -8.06
CA ASN A 331 -10.80 -9.84 -8.05
C ASN A 331 -10.60 -8.40 -7.53
N ASN A 332 -9.43 -7.79 -7.73
CA ASN A 332 -9.22 -6.37 -7.42
C ASN A 332 -9.62 -5.49 -8.62
N TYR A 333 -10.06 -4.26 -8.35
CA TYR A 333 -10.28 -3.23 -9.38
C TYR A 333 -9.17 -2.18 -9.31
N PHE A 334 -8.40 -2.05 -10.39
CA PHE A 334 -7.35 -1.06 -10.55
C PHE A 334 -7.80 0.02 -11.53
N GLU A 335 -7.74 1.29 -11.12
CA GLU A 335 -8.27 2.44 -11.85
C GLU A 335 -7.23 3.58 -11.88
N ASP A 336 -6.95 4.11 -13.07
CA ASP A 336 -6.05 5.27 -13.25
C ASP A 336 -4.68 5.10 -12.55
N VAL A 337 -3.94 4.03 -12.88
CA VAL A 337 -2.60 3.73 -12.33
C VAL A 337 -1.53 4.06 -13.38
N PRO A 338 -0.87 5.25 -13.32
CA PRO A 338 -0.10 5.81 -14.43
C PRO A 338 1.31 5.23 -14.66
N THR A 339 1.91 4.51 -13.70
CA THR A 339 3.28 3.96 -13.86
C THR A 339 3.32 2.43 -14.00
N SER A 340 2.85 1.71 -12.99
CA SER A 340 2.89 0.23 -12.96
C SER A 340 1.87 -0.36 -11.98
N GLY A 341 1.25 -1.48 -12.36
CA GLY A 341 0.29 -2.21 -11.55
C GLY A 341 0.95 -3.19 -10.57
N VAL A 342 0.59 -4.46 -10.70
CA VAL A 342 1.16 -5.59 -9.94
C VAL A 342 2.58 -5.85 -10.44
N ASN A 343 3.60 -5.63 -9.59
CA ASN A 343 5.01 -5.80 -9.96
C ASN A 343 5.64 -6.98 -9.19
N SER A 344 5.95 -8.08 -9.89
CA SER A 344 6.58 -9.30 -9.36
C SER A 344 8.10 -9.27 -9.53
N ARG A 345 8.85 -9.39 -8.43
CA ARG A 345 10.29 -9.14 -8.34
C ARG A 345 10.98 -10.23 -7.52
N VAL A 346 12.29 -10.37 -7.68
CA VAL A 346 13.19 -11.18 -6.83
C VAL A 346 12.60 -12.56 -6.53
N GLY A 347 12.38 -13.36 -7.58
CA GLY A 347 11.91 -14.75 -7.44
C GLY A 347 10.45 -14.94 -6.97
N ALA A 348 9.70 -13.88 -6.65
CA ALA A 348 8.30 -13.99 -6.25
C ALA A 348 7.45 -14.72 -7.32
N CYS A 349 6.46 -15.51 -6.90
CA CYS A 349 5.42 -16.00 -7.80
C CYS A 349 4.06 -15.39 -7.42
N LEU A 350 3.52 -14.55 -8.31
CA LEU A 350 2.22 -13.92 -8.10
C LEU A 350 1.15 -14.57 -8.97
N ARG A 351 0.13 -15.18 -8.34
CA ARG A 351 -1.12 -15.55 -9.02
C ARG A 351 -1.99 -14.31 -9.12
N VAL A 352 -2.17 -13.83 -10.35
CA VAL A 352 -2.97 -12.65 -10.69
C VAL A 352 -4.19 -13.12 -11.45
N GLU A 353 -5.32 -13.24 -10.76
CA GLU A 353 -6.51 -13.96 -11.22
C GLU A 353 -7.79 -13.12 -11.17
N GLY A 354 -8.52 -13.03 -12.29
CA GLY A 354 -9.86 -12.45 -12.29
C GLY A 354 -9.94 -10.97 -11.91
N ASN A 355 -8.86 -10.20 -12.02
CA ASN A 355 -8.83 -8.76 -11.70
C ASN A 355 -9.33 -7.92 -12.88
N HIS A 356 -9.72 -6.66 -12.62
CA HIS A 356 -10.08 -5.68 -13.65
C HIS A 356 -9.13 -4.49 -13.61
N PHE A 357 -8.32 -4.31 -14.66
CA PHE A 357 -7.40 -3.20 -14.83
C PHE A 357 -7.98 -2.18 -15.81
N TYR A 358 -8.34 -0.99 -15.32
CA TYR A 358 -8.87 0.13 -16.11
C TYR A 358 -7.87 1.30 -16.12
N LYS A 359 -7.43 1.72 -17.31
CA LYS A 359 -6.44 2.81 -17.51
C LYS A 359 -5.15 2.62 -16.72
N VAL A 360 -4.71 1.38 -16.58
CA VAL A 360 -3.46 1.03 -15.92
C VAL A 360 -2.33 0.96 -16.95
N LYS A 361 -1.20 1.61 -16.66
CA LYS A 361 0.05 1.40 -17.39
C LYS A 361 0.79 0.21 -16.78
N ASN A 362 1.32 -0.69 -17.60
CA ASN A 362 2.06 -1.89 -17.17
C ASN A 362 1.32 -2.68 -16.05
N PRO A 363 0.07 -3.15 -16.28
CA PRO A 363 -0.80 -3.70 -15.23
C PRO A 363 -0.26 -4.95 -14.52
N ILE A 364 0.42 -5.85 -15.22
CA ILE A 364 1.13 -6.98 -14.64
C ILE A 364 2.58 -6.92 -15.13
N THR A 365 3.55 -6.77 -14.23
CA THR A 365 4.91 -6.43 -14.64
C THR A 365 6.00 -6.98 -13.71
N THR A 366 7.24 -6.78 -14.11
CA THR A 366 8.47 -7.27 -13.46
C THR A 366 9.59 -6.25 -13.70
N LEU A 367 9.57 -5.15 -12.95
CA LEU A 367 10.44 -3.98 -13.13
C LEU A 367 11.32 -3.74 -11.91
N ASP A 368 12.35 -2.91 -12.11
CA ASP A 368 13.15 -2.27 -11.05
C ASP A 368 14.02 -3.20 -10.17
N SER A 369 14.07 -4.50 -10.48
CA SER A 369 14.83 -5.56 -9.80
C SER A 369 15.07 -6.76 -10.74
N PRO A 370 15.84 -7.79 -10.33
CA PRO A 370 15.68 -9.14 -10.87
C PRO A 370 14.19 -9.54 -10.90
N ALA A 371 13.76 -10.18 -11.99
CA ALA A 371 12.35 -10.49 -12.20
C ALA A 371 11.82 -11.57 -11.23
N GLY A 372 10.55 -11.45 -10.85
CA GLY A 372 9.76 -12.58 -10.38
C GLY A 372 9.04 -13.27 -11.54
N GLY A 373 8.15 -14.21 -11.21
CA GLY A 373 7.21 -14.84 -12.11
C GLY A 373 5.76 -14.39 -11.84
N THR A 374 4.89 -14.62 -12.83
CA THR A 374 3.44 -14.37 -12.69
C THR A 374 2.62 -15.53 -13.26
N HIS A 375 1.51 -15.87 -12.60
CA HIS A 375 0.51 -16.83 -13.07
C HIS A 375 -0.77 -16.05 -13.37
N ARG A 376 -1.13 -15.90 -14.64
CA ARG A 376 -2.09 -14.88 -15.11
C ARG A 376 -3.36 -15.54 -15.63
N ILE A 377 -4.51 -15.30 -14.98
CA ILE A 377 -5.77 -16.02 -15.24
C ILE A 377 -6.92 -15.01 -15.32
N ASP A 378 -7.76 -15.10 -16.37
CA ASP A 378 -9.05 -14.39 -16.50
C ASP A 378 -9.10 -12.89 -16.17
N ASN A 379 -7.99 -12.16 -16.31
CA ASN A 379 -7.96 -10.71 -16.03
C ASN A 379 -8.58 -9.89 -17.18
N VAL A 380 -9.32 -8.83 -16.83
CA VAL A 380 -9.86 -7.83 -17.75
C VAL A 380 -8.88 -6.66 -17.86
N PHE A 381 -8.52 -6.29 -19.10
CA PHE A 381 -7.68 -5.12 -19.40
C PHE A 381 -8.46 -4.12 -20.25
N GLU A 382 -8.84 -2.98 -19.66
CA GLU A 382 -9.66 -1.92 -20.26
C GLU A 382 -8.85 -0.62 -20.36
N GLN A 383 -8.62 -0.09 -21.56
CA GLN A 383 -7.83 1.14 -21.79
C GLN A 383 -6.40 1.13 -21.19
N THR A 384 -5.82 -0.05 -20.97
CA THR A 384 -4.46 -0.21 -20.43
C THR A 384 -3.39 0.22 -21.43
N THR A 385 -2.23 0.68 -20.95
CA THR A 385 -1.10 1.09 -21.79
C THR A 385 0.21 0.43 -21.38
N GLY A 386 1.23 0.52 -22.24
CA GLY A 386 2.51 -0.18 -22.03
C GLY A 386 2.38 -1.70 -22.23
N THR A 387 3.20 -2.47 -21.51
CA THR A 387 3.20 -3.94 -21.61
C THR A 387 2.18 -4.51 -20.63
N GLN A 388 1.10 -5.14 -21.14
CA GLN A 388 0.03 -5.68 -20.29
C GLN A 388 0.51 -6.75 -19.31
N ALA A 389 1.44 -7.60 -19.73
CA ALA A 389 2.01 -8.67 -18.93
C ALA A 389 3.50 -8.84 -19.26
N SER A 390 4.38 -8.76 -18.26
CA SER A 390 5.80 -9.15 -18.37
C SER A 390 6.17 -10.20 -17.33
N GLY A 391 7.45 -10.63 -17.33
CA GLY A 391 7.96 -11.68 -16.46
C GLY A 391 7.81 -13.08 -17.03
N GLN A 392 8.52 -14.01 -16.41
CA GLN A 392 8.37 -15.44 -16.70
C GLN A 392 7.01 -15.92 -16.18
N ASP A 393 6.46 -16.97 -16.80
CA ASP A 393 5.36 -17.70 -16.20
C ASP A 393 5.86 -18.44 -14.95
N CYS A 394 5.06 -18.43 -13.89
CA CYS A 394 5.23 -19.31 -12.74
C CYS A 394 3.93 -20.09 -12.51
N SER A 395 4.00 -21.16 -11.72
CA SER A 395 2.82 -21.94 -11.34
C SER A 395 2.78 -22.08 -9.83
N TRP A 396 1.77 -21.45 -9.23
CA TRP A 396 1.41 -21.56 -7.83
C TRP A 396 -0.11 -21.64 -7.70
N THR A 397 -0.56 -22.36 -6.67
CA THR A 397 -1.97 -22.61 -6.35
C THR A 397 -2.21 -22.27 -4.89
N ALA A 398 -3.33 -21.61 -4.60
CA ALA A 398 -3.71 -21.25 -3.24
C ALA A 398 -3.87 -22.49 -2.32
N PRO A 399 -3.26 -22.50 -1.13
CA PRO A 399 -3.43 -23.56 -0.13
C PRO A 399 -4.70 -23.41 0.72
N TYR A 400 -5.66 -22.59 0.27
CA TYR A 400 -6.91 -22.26 0.96
C TYR A 400 -8.05 -22.17 -0.06
N GLU A 401 -9.28 -22.35 0.41
CA GLU A 401 -10.48 -22.07 -0.39
C GLU A 401 -10.75 -20.56 -0.45
N TYR A 402 -11.31 -20.10 -1.58
CA TYR A 402 -11.69 -18.71 -1.79
C TYR A 402 -12.82 -18.63 -2.85
N PRO A 403 -13.74 -17.65 -2.74
CA PRO A 403 -14.65 -17.32 -3.83
C PRO A 403 -13.86 -16.61 -4.93
N LEU A 404 -14.17 -16.92 -6.20
CA LEU A 404 -13.65 -16.20 -7.34
C LEU A 404 -14.81 -15.66 -8.17
N ASP A 405 -15.02 -14.34 -8.07
CA ASP A 405 -16.00 -13.63 -8.86
C ASP A 405 -15.58 -13.54 -10.33
N ARG A 406 -16.57 -13.45 -11.22
CA ARG A 406 -16.30 -13.23 -12.65
C ARG A 406 -15.62 -11.88 -12.82
N ALA A 407 -14.46 -11.83 -13.45
CA ALA A 407 -13.68 -10.61 -13.65
C ALA A 407 -14.47 -9.42 -14.25
N ALA A 408 -15.45 -9.70 -15.12
CA ALA A 408 -16.32 -8.67 -15.69
C ALA A 408 -17.33 -8.03 -14.69
N ALA A 409 -17.58 -8.67 -13.54
CA ALA A 409 -18.42 -8.15 -12.47
C ALA A 409 -17.62 -7.42 -11.38
N VAL A 410 -16.32 -7.70 -11.26
CA VAL A 410 -15.43 -7.16 -10.22
C VAL A 410 -15.48 -5.64 -10.11
N LYS A 411 -15.44 -4.93 -11.23
CA LYS A 411 -15.56 -3.45 -11.24
C LYS A 411 -16.83 -2.96 -10.56
N ALA A 412 -17.97 -3.63 -10.76
CA ALA A 412 -19.23 -3.25 -10.11
C ALA A 412 -19.19 -3.58 -8.61
N LEU A 413 -18.85 -4.82 -8.25
CA LEU A 413 -18.78 -5.29 -6.86
C LEU A 413 -17.84 -4.43 -6.00
N VAL A 414 -16.64 -4.15 -6.51
CA VAL A 414 -15.61 -3.40 -5.79
C VAL A 414 -15.96 -1.90 -5.71
N LEU A 415 -16.62 -1.32 -6.71
CA LEU A 415 -17.14 0.06 -6.61
C LEU A 415 -18.29 0.18 -5.60
N GLU A 416 -19.10 -0.87 -5.44
CA GLU A 416 -20.24 -0.87 -4.52
C GLU A 416 -19.83 -1.15 -3.07
N HIS A 417 -18.90 -2.09 -2.83
CA HIS A 417 -18.65 -2.63 -1.49
C HIS A 417 -17.25 -2.37 -0.91
N ALA A 418 -16.28 -1.86 -1.66
CA ALA A 418 -14.97 -1.54 -1.06
C ALA A 418 -14.98 -0.23 -0.24
N GLY A 419 -14.13 -0.18 0.79
CA GLY A 419 -13.95 0.96 1.69
C GLY A 419 -14.86 0.95 2.92
N VAL A 420 -14.84 2.04 3.67
CA VAL A 420 -15.54 2.13 4.96
C VAL A 420 -17.07 2.27 4.82
N GLY A 421 -17.80 1.83 5.85
CA GLY A 421 -19.26 1.97 5.97
C GLY A 421 -20.08 0.99 5.14
N LYS A 422 -19.46 -0.10 4.66
CA LYS A 422 -20.08 -1.09 3.75
C LYS A 422 -20.55 -2.37 4.44
N THR A 423 -20.01 -2.66 5.61
CA THR A 423 -20.37 -3.78 6.50
C THR A 423 -20.42 -3.29 7.95
N ASP A 424 -21.11 -4.01 8.82
CA ASP A 424 -20.87 -3.86 10.26
C ASP A 424 -19.42 -4.32 10.55
N PRO A 425 -18.56 -3.47 11.12
CA PRO A 425 -17.16 -3.80 11.38
C PRO A 425 -16.98 -4.99 12.33
N LEU A 426 -17.93 -5.26 13.22
CA LEU A 426 -17.88 -6.36 14.18
C LEU A 426 -18.60 -7.63 13.68
N ALA A 427 -19.43 -7.53 12.64
CA ALA A 427 -20.11 -8.68 12.07
C ALA A 427 -19.13 -9.57 11.28
N ASN A 428 -19.32 -10.90 11.40
CA ASN A 428 -18.52 -11.91 10.69
C ASN A 428 -17.00 -11.82 10.95
N LEU A 429 -16.59 -11.26 12.08
CA LEU A 429 -15.22 -11.44 12.56
C LEU A 429 -14.98 -12.92 12.93
N PRO A 430 -13.82 -13.51 12.56
CA PRO A 430 -13.53 -14.93 12.69
C PRO A 430 -13.50 -15.51 14.12
#